data_AF-A0A1E4ZRP4-F1
#
_entry.id   AF-A0A1E4ZRP4-F1
#
_cell.length_a   1.000
_cell.length_b   1.000
_cell.length_c   1.000
_cell.angle_alpha   90.00
_cell.angle_beta   90.00
_cell.angle_gamma   90.00
#
_symmetry.space_group_name_H-M   'P 1'
#
loop_
_entity.id
_entity.type
_entity.pdbx_description
1 polymer ?
#
loop_
_entity_poly.entity_id
_entity_poly.type
_entity_poly.pdbx_seq_one_letter_code
_entity_poly.pdbx_strand_id
1 'polypeptide(L)'
;MNNLVCLPWYDLPNSSSKLDLFWQTLRISLRAAGFHNLPAELSRDHPYEVQWQQEHLLLSQCCGPDLFKPVAKNLLPIGRPAFCDLSCKPGFYYSYIVSRCNGLPKLIHPVVNSISSRSGCGALLEWLEESEIQSDAFQVSGSHQNSVDLLQAGSASLAAIDAHSWPILSNTKGLNIVAQTKTAPTPAFVTHKARVGSGNSESLQENLFSALEEAIRQNGEKMLNIDRLLPAARDTYQAYML
;
A
#
# COMPACT_ATOMS: atom_id res chain seq x y z
N MET A 1 19.56 16.59 12.25
CA MET A 1 19.28 15.16 11.93
C MET A 1 18.68 15.10 10.55
N ASN A 2 19.04 14.08 9.76
CA ASN A 2 18.42 13.85 8.46
C ASN A 2 16.98 13.38 8.66
N ASN A 3 16.10 13.79 7.76
CA ASN A 3 14.73 13.27 7.74
C ASN A 3 14.75 11.80 7.33
N LEU A 4 13.82 11.02 7.90
CA LEU A 4 13.56 9.66 7.48
C LEU A 4 12.42 9.66 6.45
N VAL A 5 12.65 8.99 5.32
CA VAL A 5 11.63 8.75 4.29
C VAL A 5 11.72 7.30 3.85
N CYS A 6 10.60 6.59 3.88
CA CYS A 6 10.47 5.23 3.38
C CYS A 6 9.17 5.11 2.60
N LEU A 7 9.13 4.30 1.54
CA LEU A 7 7.90 4.08 0.76
C LEU A 7 7.73 2.57 0.60
N PRO A 8 7.33 1.85 1.67
CA PRO A 8 7.41 0.39 1.71
C PRO A 8 6.39 -0.30 0.79
N TRP A 9 5.33 0.40 0.35
CA TRP A 9 4.33 -0.19 -0.52
C TRP A 9 4.74 -0.10 -1.98
N TYR A 10 4.58 -1.23 -2.68
CA TYR A 10 4.96 -1.41 -4.09
C TYR A 10 6.48 -1.30 -4.34
N ASP A 11 7.31 -1.35 -3.30
CA ASP A 11 8.78 -1.43 -3.41
C ASP A 11 9.21 -2.90 -3.58
N LEU A 12 9.02 -3.42 -4.80
CA LEU A 12 9.36 -4.79 -5.18
C LEU A 12 10.55 -4.78 -6.15
N PRO A 13 11.25 -5.91 -6.36
CA PRO A 13 12.39 -5.96 -7.28
C PRO A 13 12.09 -5.37 -8.68
N ASN A 14 10.88 -5.60 -9.20
CA ASN A 14 10.46 -5.14 -10.54
C ASN A 14 10.02 -3.65 -10.59
N SER A 15 9.86 -2.98 -9.45
CA SER A 15 9.35 -1.59 -9.36
C SER A 15 10.25 -0.65 -8.57
N SER A 16 11.20 -1.17 -7.78
CA SER A 16 12.08 -0.39 -6.90
C SER A 16 12.79 0.76 -7.63
N SER A 17 13.33 0.52 -8.83
CA SER A 17 13.98 1.58 -9.62
C SER A 17 13.02 2.68 -10.07
N LYS A 18 11.75 2.35 -10.35
CA LYS A 18 10.73 3.37 -10.67
C LYS A 18 10.35 4.17 -9.43
N LEU A 19 10.25 3.50 -8.28
CA LEU A 19 9.99 4.15 -7.00
C LEU A 19 11.14 5.09 -6.61
N ASP A 20 12.39 4.71 -6.85
CA ASP A 20 13.56 5.56 -6.62
C ASP A 20 13.55 6.79 -7.55
N LEU A 21 13.16 6.62 -8.81
CA LEU A 21 12.99 7.74 -9.75
C LEU A 21 11.87 8.69 -9.31
N PHE A 22 10.74 8.15 -8.84
CA PHE A 22 9.67 8.96 -8.24
C PHE A 22 10.18 9.72 -7.01
N TRP A 23 10.95 9.04 -6.14
CA TRP A 23 11.54 9.67 -4.97
C TRP A 23 12.46 10.84 -5.34
N GLN A 24 13.30 10.72 -6.36
CA GLN A 24 14.15 11.84 -6.78
C GLN A 24 13.33 13.05 -7.23
N THR A 25 12.22 12.84 -7.93
CA THR A 25 11.28 13.90 -8.30
C THR A 25 10.62 14.52 -7.07
N LEU A 26 10.08 13.69 -6.17
CA LEU A 26 9.47 14.14 -4.93
C LEU A 26 10.45 14.92 -4.06
N ARG A 27 11.70 14.50 -4.00
CA ARG A 27 12.76 15.18 -3.26
C ARG A 27 13.02 16.60 -3.79
N ILE A 28 12.88 16.83 -5.10
CA ILE A 28 12.97 18.18 -5.69
C ILE A 28 11.76 19.01 -5.27
N SER A 29 10.54 18.47 -5.38
CA SER A 29 9.31 19.16 -4.97
C SER A 29 9.30 19.51 -3.48
N LEU A 30 9.78 18.60 -2.63
CA LEU A 30 9.95 18.83 -1.19
C LEU A 30 10.96 19.95 -0.91
N ARG A 31 12.09 20.02 -1.63
CA ARG A 31 13.03 21.13 -1.49
C ARG A 31 12.41 22.47 -1.87
N ALA A 32 11.65 22.51 -2.95
CA ALA A 32 10.94 23.72 -3.38
C ALA A 32 9.90 24.17 -2.35
N ALA A 33 9.26 23.22 -1.65
CA ALA A 33 8.35 23.48 -0.54
C ALA A 33 9.05 23.78 0.81
N GLY A 34 10.37 23.97 0.82
CA GLY A 34 11.14 24.37 2.01
C GLY A 34 11.59 23.23 2.92
N PHE A 35 11.46 21.96 2.51
CA PHE A 35 12.01 20.84 3.26
C PHE A 35 13.52 20.67 3.01
N HIS A 36 14.29 20.68 4.08
CA HIS A 36 15.74 20.49 4.07
C HIS A 36 16.15 19.15 4.68
N ASN A 37 17.44 18.78 4.63
CA ASN A 37 17.98 17.54 5.20
C ASN A 37 17.26 16.26 4.70
N LEU A 38 16.86 16.24 3.43
CA LEU A 38 16.21 15.09 2.79
C LEU A 38 17.26 14.03 2.42
N PRO A 39 17.00 12.74 2.70
CA PRO A 39 17.93 11.66 2.39
C PRO A 39 18.15 11.57 0.87
N ALA A 40 19.29 11.04 0.45
CA ALA A 40 19.56 10.83 -0.98
C ALA A 40 18.69 9.70 -1.54
N GLU A 41 18.45 8.67 -0.72
CA GLU A 41 17.75 7.43 -1.08
C GLU A 41 16.64 7.15 -0.07
N LEU A 42 15.69 6.29 -0.46
CA LEU A 42 14.64 5.80 0.44
C LEU A 42 15.23 4.82 1.46
N SER A 43 14.79 4.93 2.71
CA SER A 43 15.17 4.00 3.77
C SER A 43 14.48 2.64 3.60
N ARG A 44 15.30 1.59 3.53
CA ARG A 44 14.88 0.18 3.43
C ARG A 44 15.44 -0.69 4.57
N ASP A 45 16.19 -0.08 5.48
CA ASP A 45 17.06 -0.79 6.43
C ASP A 45 16.31 -1.42 7.61
N HIS A 46 15.06 -1.02 7.83
CA HIS A 46 14.26 -1.44 8.98
C HIS A 46 12.81 -1.74 8.57
N PRO A 47 12.11 -2.62 9.30
CA PRO A 47 10.66 -2.80 9.12
C PRO A 47 9.91 -1.47 9.24
N TYR A 48 8.88 -1.26 8.43
CA TYR A 48 8.15 0.01 8.41
C TYR A 48 7.55 0.32 9.79
N GLU A 49 7.19 -0.69 10.58
CA GLU A 49 6.71 -0.54 11.96
C GLU A 49 7.71 0.20 12.86
N VAL A 50 9.00 -0.11 12.71
CA VAL A 50 10.08 0.53 13.47
C VAL A 50 10.29 1.96 12.99
N GLN A 51 10.20 2.16 11.67
CA GLN A 51 10.33 3.48 11.04
C GLN A 51 9.18 4.42 11.43
N TRP A 52 7.95 3.90 11.55
CA TRP A 52 6.75 4.65 11.96
C TRP A 52 6.84 5.22 13.38
N GLN A 53 7.71 4.68 14.24
CA GLN A 53 7.93 5.19 15.59
C GLN A 53 8.96 6.33 15.65
N GLN A 54 9.67 6.62 14.55
CA GLN A 54 10.73 7.63 14.55
C GLN A 54 10.15 9.04 14.43
N GLU A 55 10.45 9.91 15.38
CA GLU A 55 9.93 11.29 15.39
C GLU A 55 10.38 12.14 14.20
N HIS A 56 11.49 11.75 13.56
CA HIS A 56 12.04 12.39 12.36
C HIS A 56 11.54 11.75 11.05
N LEU A 57 10.55 10.84 11.09
CA LEU A 57 9.86 10.33 9.91
C LEU A 57 9.05 11.44 9.24
N LEU A 58 9.54 11.88 8.08
CA LEU A 58 8.90 12.91 7.27
C LEU A 58 7.78 12.34 6.42
N LEU A 59 8.01 11.19 5.79
CA LEU A 59 7.06 10.60 4.85
C LEU A 59 7.17 9.06 4.86
N SER A 60 6.02 8.40 4.97
CA SER A 60 5.83 6.97 4.76
C SER A 60 4.54 6.69 4.01
N GLN A 61 4.25 5.43 3.73
CA GLN A 61 2.91 4.95 3.45
C GLN A 61 2.40 4.09 4.62
N CYS A 62 1.07 3.98 4.75
CA CYS A 62 0.40 3.17 5.77
C CYS A 62 -0.92 2.60 5.22
N CYS A 63 -1.17 1.31 5.42
CA CYS A 63 -2.46 0.70 5.10
C CYS A 63 -3.55 1.29 6.00
N GLY A 64 -4.79 1.37 5.48
CA GLY A 64 -5.92 1.98 6.18
C GLY A 64 -6.17 1.40 7.58
N PRO A 65 -6.36 0.07 7.72
CA PRO A 65 -6.59 -0.53 9.05
C PRO A 65 -5.41 -0.38 10.02
N ASP A 66 -4.18 -0.30 9.50
CA ASP A 66 -3.00 -0.16 10.35
C ASP A 66 -2.97 1.17 11.09
N LEU A 67 -3.61 2.22 10.55
CA LEU A 67 -3.74 3.50 11.24
C LEU A 67 -4.36 3.33 12.64
N PHE A 68 -5.25 2.37 12.83
CA PHE A 68 -5.94 2.13 14.11
C PHE A 68 -5.14 1.26 15.09
N LYS A 69 -3.95 0.79 14.70
CA LYS A 69 -3.09 -0.04 15.55
C LYS A 69 -2.15 0.81 16.39
N PRO A 70 -1.70 0.31 17.56
CA PRO A 70 -0.74 1.03 18.41
C PRO A 70 0.54 1.46 17.67
N VAL A 71 0.99 0.67 16.70
CA VAL A 71 2.20 0.94 15.90
C VAL A 71 2.06 2.15 14.96
N ALA A 72 0.85 2.59 14.62
CA ALA A 72 0.62 3.76 13.76
C ALA A 72 -0.06 4.92 14.50
N LYS A 73 -0.12 4.86 15.85
CA LYS A 73 -0.81 5.86 16.67
C LYS A 73 -0.31 7.30 16.47
N ASN A 74 0.95 7.45 16.05
CA ASN A 74 1.59 8.74 15.84
C ASN A 74 1.62 9.17 14.37
N LEU A 75 1.07 8.37 13.47
CA LEU A 75 1.01 8.70 12.04
C LEU A 75 -0.19 9.58 11.73
N LEU A 76 0.05 10.61 10.94
CA LEU A 76 -0.96 11.50 10.39
C LEU A 76 -1.05 11.27 8.87
N PRO A 77 -2.21 10.87 8.35
CA PRO A 77 -2.46 10.85 6.90
C PRO A 77 -2.26 12.23 6.27
N ILE A 78 -1.71 12.24 5.06
CA ILE A 78 -1.51 13.44 4.23
C ILE A 78 -2.48 13.36 3.04
N GLY A 79 -2.42 12.27 2.29
CA GLY A 79 -3.23 12.04 1.10
C GLY A 79 -3.14 10.59 0.67
N ARG A 80 -4.04 10.18 -0.22
CA ARG A 80 -4.09 8.82 -0.79
C ARG A 80 -4.00 8.89 -2.32
N PRO A 81 -3.22 7.99 -2.95
CA PRO A 81 -3.05 8.01 -4.39
C PRO A 81 -4.31 7.51 -5.09
N ALA A 82 -4.62 8.05 -6.26
CA ALA A 82 -5.52 7.40 -7.21
C ALA A 82 -4.70 6.67 -8.27
N PHE A 83 -4.94 5.37 -8.40
CA PHE A 83 -4.25 4.52 -9.35
C PHE A 83 -4.97 4.55 -10.70
N CYS A 84 -4.29 4.96 -11.77
CA CYS A 84 -4.88 5.10 -13.10
C CYS A 84 -4.98 3.78 -13.86
N ASP A 85 -4.31 2.73 -13.39
CA ASP A 85 -4.38 1.36 -13.91
C ASP A 85 -5.55 0.56 -13.31
N LEU A 86 -6.28 1.10 -12.32
CA LEU A 86 -7.40 0.43 -11.68
C LEU A 86 -8.76 0.95 -12.15
N SER A 87 -9.66 0.03 -12.48
CA SER A 87 -11.02 0.34 -12.92
C SER A 87 -11.97 0.57 -11.74
N CYS A 88 -11.69 1.57 -10.90
CA CYS A 88 -12.55 1.93 -9.78
C CYS A 88 -12.51 3.44 -9.47
N LYS A 89 -13.31 3.89 -8.49
CA LYS A 89 -13.37 5.31 -8.11
C LYS A 89 -11.98 5.82 -7.70
N PRO A 90 -11.58 7.05 -8.09
CA PRO A 90 -10.29 7.62 -7.69
C PRO A 90 -10.00 7.49 -6.17
N GLY A 91 -8.79 6.99 -5.90
CA GLY A 91 -8.25 6.65 -4.59
C GLY A 91 -8.94 5.50 -3.86
N PHE A 92 -9.73 4.72 -4.58
CA PHE A 92 -10.09 3.38 -4.14
C PHE A 92 -9.21 2.38 -4.89
N TYR A 93 -9.15 1.17 -4.35
CA TYR A 93 -8.57 0.00 -4.99
C TYR A 93 -9.40 -1.22 -4.65
N TYR A 94 -9.08 -2.34 -5.24
CA TYR A 94 -9.65 -3.65 -4.94
C TYR A 94 -8.54 -4.70 -5.02
N SER A 95 -8.86 -5.92 -4.65
CA SER A 95 -7.98 -7.06 -4.83
C SER A 95 -8.56 -8.02 -5.86
N TYR A 96 -7.68 -8.68 -6.60
CA TYR A 96 -8.04 -9.82 -7.42
C TYR A 96 -8.08 -11.06 -6.55
N ILE A 97 -9.12 -11.87 -6.72
CA ILE A 97 -9.14 -13.24 -6.22
C ILE A 97 -8.48 -14.10 -7.30
N VAL A 98 -7.42 -14.80 -6.92
CA VAL A 98 -6.52 -15.47 -7.86
C VAL A 98 -6.42 -16.96 -7.54
N SER A 99 -6.45 -17.79 -8.58
CA SER A 99 -6.37 -19.25 -8.51
C SER A 99 -5.57 -19.80 -9.69
N ARG A 100 -5.01 -21.01 -9.55
CA ARG A 100 -4.42 -21.75 -10.69
C ARG A 100 -5.49 -22.31 -11.63
N CYS A 101 -6.70 -22.55 -11.13
CA CYS A 101 -7.83 -23.01 -11.94
C CYS A 101 -8.50 -21.83 -12.64
N ASN A 102 -9.03 -22.05 -13.84
CA ASN A 102 -9.96 -21.11 -14.47
C ASN A 102 -11.33 -21.26 -13.80
N GLY A 103 -11.59 -20.40 -12.82
CA GLY A 103 -12.73 -20.51 -11.90
C GLY A 103 -12.34 -21.03 -10.52
N LEU A 104 -13.35 -21.25 -9.67
CA LEU A 104 -13.11 -21.63 -8.28
C LEU A 104 -12.61 -23.06 -8.15
N PRO A 105 -11.53 -23.29 -7.37
CA PRO A 105 -11.12 -24.64 -7.00
C PRO A 105 -12.23 -25.40 -6.28
N LYS A 106 -12.27 -26.72 -6.42
CA LYS A 106 -13.20 -27.58 -5.67
C LYS A 106 -12.95 -27.56 -4.16
N LEU A 107 -11.69 -27.45 -3.77
CA LEU A 107 -11.25 -27.34 -2.38
C LEU A 107 -10.50 -26.01 -2.22
N ILE A 108 -10.97 -25.20 -1.28
CA ILE A 108 -10.42 -23.88 -1.01
C ILE A 108 -9.43 -23.99 0.15
N HIS A 109 -8.14 -23.88 -0.17
CA HIS A 109 -7.01 -23.78 0.73
C HIS A 109 -6.44 -22.36 0.60
N PRO A 110 -6.97 -21.39 1.34
CA PRO A 110 -6.62 -19.99 1.14
C PRO A 110 -5.21 -19.70 1.62
N VAL A 111 -4.56 -18.73 0.98
CA VAL A 111 -3.34 -18.10 1.47
C VAL A 111 -3.50 -16.59 1.56
N VAL A 112 -3.08 -16.02 2.68
CA VAL A 112 -3.07 -14.58 2.93
C VAL A 112 -1.64 -14.10 3.11
N ASN A 113 -1.33 -12.89 2.64
CA ASN A 113 0.02 -12.33 2.80
C ASN A 113 0.34 -11.99 4.26
N SER A 114 -0.62 -11.48 5.02
CA SER A 114 -0.50 -11.23 6.45
C SER A 114 -1.89 -11.14 7.04
N ILE A 115 -2.04 -11.54 8.30
CA ILE A 115 -3.26 -11.37 9.10
C ILE A 115 -3.67 -9.88 9.15
N SER A 116 -2.70 -8.96 9.19
CA SER A 116 -2.97 -7.52 9.20
C SER A 116 -3.44 -6.93 7.88
N SER A 117 -3.35 -7.68 6.78
CA SER A 117 -3.47 -7.17 5.43
C SER A 117 -4.92 -6.91 5.03
N ARG A 118 -5.25 -5.66 4.70
CA ARG A 118 -6.56 -5.31 4.13
C ARG A 118 -6.80 -6.00 2.79
N SER A 119 -5.81 -5.93 1.90
CA SER A 119 -5.92 -6.39 0.51
C SER A 119 -5.85 -7.91 0.39
N GLY A 120 -5.07 -8.58 1.24
CA GLY A 120 -4.83 -10.02 1.10
C GLY A 120 -5.57 -10.90 2.10
N CYS A 121 -5.79 -10.44 3.33
CA CYS A 121 -6.55 -11.20 4.32
C CYS A 121 -7.99 -10.71 4.39
N GLY A 122 -8.21 -9.44 4.76
CA GLY A 122 -9.56 -8.94 4.97
C GLY A 122 -10.43 -9.02 3.72
N ALA A 123 -9.90 -8.62 2.56
CA ALA A 123 -10.63 -8.68 1.31
C ALA A 123 -10.94 -10.12 0.85
N LEU A 124 -10.08 -11.09 1.20
CA LEU A 124 -10.32 -12.50 0.89
C LEU A 124 -11.44 -13.06 1.74
N LEU A 125 -11.40 -12.82 3.05
CA LEU A 125 -12.38 -13.38 3.98
C LEU A 125 -13.77 -12.76 3.78
N GLU A 126 -13.85 -11.44 3.58
CA GLU A 126 -15.09 -10.76 3.21
C GLU A 126 -15.69 -11.35 1.93
N TRP A 127 -14.85 -11.57 0.90
CA TRP A 127 -15.32 -12.14 -0.36
C TRP A 127 -15.78 -13.59 -0.23
N LEU A 128 -15.08 -14.42 0.58
CA LEU A 128 -15.49 -15.80 0.87
C LEU A 128 -16.83 -15.85 1.61
N GLU A 129 -17.00 -15.01 2.63
CA GLU A 129 -18.23 -14.90 3.42
C GLU A 129 -19.41 -14.45 2.57
N GLU A 130 -19.26 -13.35 1.82
CA GLU A 130 -20.31 -12.80 0.96
C GLU A 130 -20.70 -13.71 -0.20
N SER A 131 -19.77 -14.55 -0.65
CA SER A 131 -20.02 -15.54 -1.71
C SER A 131 -20.54 -16.86 -1.16
N GLU A 132 -20.73 -16.98 0.17
CA GLU A 132 -21.12 -18.21 0.86
C GLU A 132 -20.20 -19.41 0.56
N ILE A 133 -18.90 -19.13 0.32
CA ILE A 133 -17.89 -20.14 -0.02
C ILE A 133 -17.23 -20.65 1.24
N GLN A 134 -17.36 -21.95 1.48
CA GLN A 134 -16.63 -22.63 2.53
C GLN A 134 -15.15 -22.83 2.15
N SER A 135 -14.27 -22.66 3.12
CA SER A 135 -12.83 -22.84 2.96
C SER A 135 -12.19 -23.43 4.20
N ASP A 136 -11.05 -24.08 4.02
CA ASP A 136 -10.21 -24.50 5.13
C ASP A 136 -9.56 -23.31 5.83
N ALA A 137 -8.86 -23.58 6.93
CA ALA A 137 -7.99 -22.59 7.57
C ALA A 137 -6.97 -22.05 6.55
N PHE A 138 -6.78 -20.73 6.55
CA PHE A 138 -5.81 -20.10 5.67
C PHE A 138 -4.39 -20.25 6.22
N GLN A 139 -3.41 -20.26 5.31
CA GLN A 139 -1.99 -20.13 5.63
C GLN A 139 -1.52 -18.68 5.45
N VAL A 140 -0.48 -18.29 6.19
CA VAL A 140 0.14 -16.95 6.10
C VAL A 140 1.46 -17.05 5.34
N SER A 141 1.58 -16.33 4.22
CA SER A 141 2.76 -16.40 3.34
C SER A 141 3.81 -15.33 3.63
N GLY A 142 3.44 -14.24 4.29
CA GLY A 142 4.29 -13.08 4.57
C GLY A 142 4.26 -11.97 3.51
N SER A 143 3.91 -12.26 2.25
CA SER A 143 3.86 -11.26 1.18
C SER A 143 2.95 -11.69 0.02
N HIS A 144 2.50 -10.74 -0.81
CA HIS A 144 1.75 -11.08 -2.02
C HIS A 144 2.56 -11.94 -2.99
N GLN A 145 3.89 -11.71 -3.08
CA GLN A 145 4.78 -12.54 -3.90
C GLN A 145 4.81 -13.98 -3.38
N ASN A 146 4.95 -14.18 -2.07
CA ASN A 146 4.96 -15.52 -1.48
C ASN A 146 3.60 -16.21 -1.64
N SER A 147 2.48 -15.47 -1.59
CA SER A 147 1.15 -16.02 -1.91
C SER A 147 1.09 -16.51 -3.36
N VAL A 148 1.61 -15.74 -4.33
CA VAL A 148 1.71 -16.16 -5.73
C VAL A 148 2.57 -17.43 -5.87
N ASP A 149 3.71 -17.49 -5.19
CA ASP A 149 4.60 -18.66 -5.26
C ASP A 149 3.94 -19.92 -4.67
N LEU A 150 3.17 -19.79 -3.58
CA LEU A 150 2.40 -20.90 -3.00
C LEU A 150 1.25 -21.38 -3.91
N LEU A 151 0.59 -20.47 -4.63
CA LEU A 151 -0.40 -20.84 -5.65
C LEU A 151 0.25 -21.60 -6.81
N GLN A 152 1.40 -21.13 -7.29
CA GLN A 152 2.15 -21.79 -8.36
C GLN A 152 2.64 -23.19 -7.95
N ALA A 153 3.11 -23.33 -6.71
CA ALA A 153 3.51 -24.60 -6.13
C ALA A 153 2.34 -25.55 -5.85
N GLY A 154 1.09 -25.09 -5.97
CA GLY A 154 -0.10 -25.86 -5.62
C GLY A 154 -0.26 -26.11 -4.12
N SER A 155 0.51 -25.41 -3.28
CA SER A 155 0.42 -25.47 -1.81
C SER A 155 -0.70 -24.59 -1.25
N ALA A 156 -1.23 -23.67 -2.08
CA ALA A 156 -2.48 -22.96 -1.86
C ALA A 156 -3.37 -23.10 -3.10
N SER A 157 -4.69 -22.90 -2.95
CA SER A 157 -5.60 -22.89 -4.10
C SER A 157 -6.23 -21.53 -4.38
N LEU A 158 -6.19 -20.60 -3.42
CA LEU A 158 -6.82 -19.29 -3.57
C LEU A 158 -6.07 -18.21 -2.78
N ALA A 159 -5.95 -17.00 -3.35
CA ALA A 159 -5.44 -15.82 -2.64
C ALA A 159 -6.17 -14.55 -3.09
N ALA A 160 -6.26 -13.55 -2.22
CA ALA A 160 -6.53 -12.18 -2.64
C ALA A 160 -5.20 -11.43 -2.82
N ILE A 161 -5.01 -10.82 -3.99
CA ILE A 161 -3.82 -10.06 -4.33
C ILE A 161 -4.23 -8.63 -4.68
N ASP A 162 -3.56 -7.65 -4.08
CA ASP A 162 -3.77 -6.24 -4.37
C ASP A 162 -3.65 -5.98 -5.88
N ALA A 163 -4.67 -5.33 -6.47
CA ALA A 163 -4.76 -5.20 -7.93
C ALA A 163 -3.64 -4.32 -8.51
N HIS A 164 -3.15 -3.33 -7.76
CA HIS A 164 -2.02 -2.49 -8.19
C HIS A 164 -0.68 -3.23 -8.09
N SER A 165 -0.55 -4.16 -7.14
CA SER A 165 0.61 -5.04 -6.99
C SER A 165 0.65 -6.11 -8.08
N TRP A 166 -0.50 -6.59 -8.56
CA TRP A 166 -0.60 -7.67 -9.55
C TRP A 166 0.33 -7.54 -10.77
N PRO A 167 0.39 -6.40 -11.48
CA PRO A 167 1.31 -6.23 -12.61
C PRO A 167 2.80 -6.12 -12.22
N ILE A 168 3.11 -5.92 -10.94
CA ILE A 168 4.47 -5.77 -10.41
C ILE A 168 5.04 -7.14 -9.98
N LEU A 169 4.19 -8.05 -9.54
CA LEU A 169 4.57 -9.38 -9.05
C LEU A 169 5.16 -10.26 -10.16
N SER A 170 6.14 -11.08 -9.77
CA SER A 170 6.73 -12.11 -10.62
C SER A 170 5.91 -13.40 -10.55
N ASN A 171 6.11 -14.29 -11.53
CA ASN A 171 5.50 -15.62 -11.56
C ASN A 171 3.96 -15.66 -11.55
N THR A 172 3.30 -14.62 -12.07
CA THR A 172 1.82 -14.59 -12.16
C THR A 172 1.27 -15.35 -13.38
N LYS A 173 2.13 -15.66 -14.38
CA LYS A 173 1.73 -16.39 -15.60
C LYS A 173 1.16 -17.77 -15.25
N GLY A 174 -0.03 -18.07 -15.77
CA GLY A 174 -0.73 -19.34 -15.54
C GLY A 174 -1.68 -19.32 -14.34
N LEU A 175 -1.69 -18.24 -13.55
CA LEU A 175 -2.76 -17.96 -12.61
C LEU A 175 -3.90 -17.21 -13.31
N ASN A 176 -5.11 -17.38 -12.80
CA ASN A 176 -6.35 -16.81 -13.31
C ASN A 176 -6.95 -15.90 -12.25
N ILE A 177 -7.40 -14.72 -12.67
CA ILE A 177 -8.27 -13.86 -11.86
C ILE A 177 -9.67 -14.45 -11.96
N VAL A 178 -10.21 -14.90 -10.83
CA VAL A 178 -11.53 -15.55 -10.77
C VAL A 178 -12.63 -14.64 -10.25
N ALA A 179 -12.26 -13.60 -9.50
CA ALA A 179 -13.18 -12.58 -9.04
C ALA A 179 -12.43 -11.30 -8.67
N GLN A 180 -13.20 -10.25 -8.40
CA GLN A 180 -12.73 -8.97 -7.86
C GLN A 180 -13.42 -8.73 -6.52
N THR A 181 -12.69 -8.26 -5.51
CA THR A 181 -13.27 -7.92 -4.20
C THR A 181 -14.01 -6.59 -4.23
N LYS A 182 -14.77 -6.32 -3.15
CA LYS A 182 -15.24 -4.95 -2.87
C LYS A 182 -14.06 -3.97 -2.81
N THR A 183 -14.36 -2.72 -3.14
CA THR A 183 -13.36 -1.66 -3.13
C THR A 183 -13.10 -1.14 -1.71
N ALA A 184 -11.89 -0.67 -1.47
CA ALA A 184 -11.48 0.00 -0.24
C ALA A 184 -10.65 1.26 -0.58
N PRO A 185 -10.54 2.25 0.32
CA PRO A 185 -9.65 3.39 0.11
C PRO A 185 -8.18 2.95 -0.01
N THR A 186 -7.42 3.54 -0.94
CA THR A 186 -5.99 3.28 -1.14
C THR A 186 -5.16 3.64 0.09
N PRO A 187 -4.02 2.96 0.35
CA PRO A 187 -3.14 3.29 1.46
C PRO A 187 -2.70 4.76 1.44
N ALA A 188 -2.73 5.42 2.59
CA ALA A 188 -2.33 6.83 2.71
C ALA A 188 -0.81 6.97 2.67
N PHE A 189 -0.34 8.07 2.08
CA PHE A 189 0.91 8.69 2.51
C PHE A 189 0.71 9.30 3.91
N VAL A 190 1.69 9.14 4.79
CA VAL A 190 1.63 9.55 6.19
C VAL A 190 2.91 10.27 6.62
N THR A 191 2.81 11.11 7.64
CA THR A 191 3.95 11.72 8.36
C THR A 191 3.85 11.46 9.86
N HIS A 192 4.95 11.58 10.61
CA HIS A 192 4.90 11.48 12.06
C HIS A 192 4.39 12.79 12.69
N LYS A 193 3.50 12.72 13.68
CA LYS A 193 2.90 13.91 14.32
C LYS A 193 3.92 14.89 14.94
N ALA A 194 5.08 14.40 15.38
CA ALA A 194 6.16 15.24 15.92
C ALA A 194 6.72 16.23 14.87
N ARG A 195 6.55 15.94 13.57
CA ARG A 195 6.93 16.86 12.48
C ARG A 195 6.09 18.13 12.46
N VAL A 196 4.87 18.06 12.99
CA VAL A 196 3.88 19.12 12.96
C VAL A 196 3.98 20.02 14.20
N GLY A 197 4.71 19.61 15.25
CA GLY A 197 4.57 20.12 16.61
C GLY A 197 5.43 21.31 17.07
N SER A 198 5.93 22.20 16.20
CA SER A 198 6.77 23.34 16.65
C SER A 198 6.61 24.66 15.87
N GLY A 199 5.54 24.82 15.09
CA GLY A 199 5.25 26.01 14.27
C GLY A 199 3.85 25.88 13.63
N ASN A 200 3.51 26.72 12.63
CA ASN A 200 2.24 26.62 11.89
C ASN A 200 2.04 25.20 11.35
N SER A 201 1.26 24.39 12.06
CA SER A 201 1.11 22.96 11.85
C SER A 201 0.37 22.61 10.56
N GLU A 202 -0.61 23.43 10.18
CA GLU A 202 -1.38 23.28 8.95
C GLU A 202 -0.48 23.42 7.72
N SER A 203 0.50 24.33 7.76
CA SER A 203 1.39 24.54 6.61
C SER A 203 2.28 23.35 6.31
N LEU A 204 2.65 22.50 7.29
CA LEU A 204 3.52 21.35 7.00
C LEU A 204 2.78 20.23 6.25
N GLN A 205 1.58 19.85 6.71
CA GLN A 205 0.82 18.80 6.01
C GLN A 205 0.36 19.29 4.64
N GLU A 206 -0.03 20.55 4.51
CA GLU A 206 -0.34 21.19 3.22
C GLU A 206 0.88 21.20 2.30
N ASN A 207 2.05 21.63 2.79
CA ASN A 207 3.29 21.62 2.00
C ASN A 207 3.70 20.20 1.57
N LEU A 208 3.51 19.19 2.43
CA LEU A 208 3.73 17.79 2.06
C LEU A 208 2.74 17.33 0.98
N PHE A 209 1.46 17.69 1.12
CA PHE A 209 0.43 17.37 0.14
C PHE A 209 0.76 18.00 -1.21
N SER A 210 1.04 19.30 -1.26
CA SER A 210 1.40 20.01 -2.49
C SER A 210 2.68 19.47 -3.12
N ALA A 211 3.71 19.12 -2.32
CA ALA A 211 4.92 18.51 -2.84
C ALA A 211 4.68 17.12 -3.45
N LEU A 212 3.83 16.30 -2.82
CA LEU A 212 3.40 15.00 -3.35
C LEU A 212 2.60 15.17 -4.64
N GLU A 213 1.62 16.07 -4.65
CA GLU A 213 0.79 16.36 -5.82
C GLU A 213 1.65 16.82 -7.01
N GLU A 214 2.61 17.71 -6.77
CA GLU A 214 3.52 18.19 -7.81
C GLU A 214 4.44 17.08 -8.34
N ALA A 215 4.93 16.19 -7.47
CA ALA A 215 5.71 15.03 -7.90
C ALA A 215 4.88 14.05 -8.72
N ILE A 216 3.64 13.78 -8.28
CA ILE A 216 2.68 12.93 -9.00
C ILE A 216 2.38 13.51 -10.38
N ARG A 217 2.15 14.82 -10.49
CA ARG A 217 1.94 15.52 -11.76
C ARG A 217 3.14 15.40 -12.71
N GLN A 218 4.37 15.41 -12.18
CA GLN A 218 5.58 15.33 -12.99
C GLN A 218 5.87 13.93 -13.53
N ASN A 219 5.76 12.88 -12.71
CA ASN A 219 6.07 11.51 -13.14
C ASN A 219 5.31 10.38 -12.43
N GLY A 220 4.29 10.69 -11.64
CA GLY A 220 3.50 9.71 -10.88
C GLY A 220 2.88 8.63 -11.76
N GLU A 221 2.28 9.00 -12.89
CA GLU A 221 1.66 8.05 -13.82
C GLU A 221 2.70 7.10 -14.40
N LYS A 222 3.81 7.64 -14.90
CA LYS A 222 4.87 6.86 -15.56
C LYS A 222 5.62 5.93 -14.58
N MET A 223 5.84 6.37 -13.35
CA MET A 223 6.63 5.63 -12.37
C MET A 223 5.78 4.66 -11.54
N LEU A 224 4.60 5.09 -11.12
CA LEU A 224 3.79 4.41 -10.10
C LEU A 224 2.33 4.19 -10.51
N ASN A 225 1.93 4.52 -11.74
CA ASN A 225 0.52 4.54 -12.17
C ASN A 225 -0.37 5.41 -11.24
N ILE A 226 0.17 6.48 -10.66
CA ILE A 226 -0.60 7.42 -9.82
C ILE A 226 -0.87 8.69 -10.64
N ASP A 227 -2.14 9.01 -10.92
CA ASP A 227 -2.48 10.21 -11.71
C ASP A 227 -2.80 11.44 -10.86
N ARG A 228 -3.28 11.24 -9.63
CA ARG A 228 -3.61 12.33 -8.71
C ARG A 228 -3.54 11.89 -7.25
N LEU A 229 -3.44 12.88 -6.37
CA LEU A 229 -3.53 12.72 -4.93
C LEU A 229 -4.90 13.20 -4.44
N LEU A 230 -5.51 12.46 -3.52
CA LEU A 230 -6.74 12.88 -2.85
C LEU A 230 -6.48 13.12 -1.37
N PRO A 231 -7.17 14.08 -0.74
CA PRO A 231 -7.11 14.23 0.71
C PRO A 231 -7.44 12.92 1.42
N ALA A 232 -6.72 12.65 2.50
CA ALA A 232 -6.97 11.53 3.37
C ALA A 232 -6.80 11.97 4.81
N ALA A 233 -7.75 11.56 5.65
CA ALA A 233 -7.70 11.72 7.08
C ALA A 233 -7.96 10.36 7.74
N ARG A 234 -7.79 10.27 9.05
CA ARG A 234 -7.92 8.98 9.76
C ARG A 234 -9.33 8.39 9.65
N ASP A 235 -10.35 9.23 9.58
CA ASP A 235 -11.76 8.90 9.36
C ASP A 235 -12.10 8.46 7.92
N THR A 236 -11.18 8.64 6.96
CA THR A 236 -11.28 8.05 5.63
C THR A 236 -11.19 6.52 5.68
N TYR A 237 -10.60 6.00 6.76
CA TYR A 237 -10.35 4.57 6.95
C TYR A 237 -11.16 4.04 8.12
N GLN A 238 -11.25 2.72 8.21
CA GLN A 238 -11.94 2.02 9.29
C GLN A 238 -10.99 1.00 9.90
N ALA A 239 -11.16 0.77 11.21
CA ALA A 239 -10.54 -0.36 11.87
C ALA A 239 -11.09 -1.65 11.25
N TYR A 240 -10.22 -2.63 11.08
CA TYR A 240 -10.60 -3.98 10.67
C TYR A 240 -10.17 -4.93 11.78
N MET A 241 -11.13 -5.68 12.34
CA MET A 241 -10.86 -6.77 13.27
C MET A 241 -11.27 -8.07 12.59
N LEU A 242 -10.31 -9.00 12.54
CA LEU A 242 -10.55 -10.40 12.20
C LEU A 242 -11.11 -11.13 13.41
#